data_AF-A0A933H3R9-F1
#
_entry.id   AF-A0A933H3R9-F1
#
_cell.length_a   1.000
_cell.length_b   1.000
_cell.length_c   1.000
_cell.angle_alpha   90.00
_cell.angle_beta   90.00
_cell.angle_gamma   90.00
#
_symmetry.space_group_name_H-M   'P 1'
#
loop_
_entity.id
_entity.type
_entity.pdbx_description
1 polymer ?
#
loop_
_entity_poly.entity_id
_entity_poly.type
_entity_poly.pdbx_seq_one_letter_code
_entity_poly.pdbx_strand_id
1 'polypeptide(L)'
;MLKLRAASAAFHPHGTQQVLDFGNSAFALLRISPDDGGERVLCLHNVSPRPCAVILNFEIAHDLISNLKFKNHFTLSPYQITWLKLYDSH
;
A
#
# COMPACT_ATOMS: atom_id res chain seq x y z
N MET A 1 -3.67 13.92 1.69
CA MET A 1 -4.06 12.67 1.01
C MET A 1 -4.55 12.89 -0.43
N LEU A 2 -5.48 13.81 -0.72
CA LEU A 2 -5.95 14.10 -2.09
C LEU A 2 -4.83 14.46 -3.10
N LYS A 3 -3.86 15.29 -2.68
CA LYS A 3 -2.68 15.64 -3.52
C LYS A 3 -1.84 14.42 -3.89
N LEU A 4 -1.67 13.45 -2.98
CA LEU A 4 -0.92 12.22 -3.23
C LEU A 4 -1.66 11.29 -4.21
N ARG A 5 -3.00 11.26 -4.15
CA ARG A 5 -3.82 10.53 -5.13
C ARG A 5 -3.67 11.12 -6.53
N ALA A 6 -3.69 12.45 -6.65
CA ALA A 6 -3.52 13.12 -7.92
C ALA A 6 -2.11 12.95 -8.50
N ALA A 7 -1.10 12.71 -7.66
CA ALA A 7 0.31 12.65 -8.05
C ALA A 7 0.84 11.23 -8.33
N SER A 8 0.06 10.17 -8.12
CA SER A 8 0.49 8.78 -8.35
C SER A 8 -0.40 8.11 -9.41
N ALA A 9 0.25 7.54 -10.43
CA ALA A 9 -0.42 6.92 -11.58
C ALA A 9 -1.22 5.68 -11.18
N ALA A 10 -0.87 5.02 -10.07
CA ALA A 10 -1.63 3.90 -9.52
C ALA A 10 -3.08 4.27 -9.14
N PHE A 11 -3.35 5.55 -8.86
CA PHE A 11 -4.71 6.03 -8.56
C PHE A 11 -5.50 6.48 -9.79
N HIS A 12 -5.01 6.19 -11.01
CA HIS A 12 -5.77 6.42 -12.24
C HIS A 12 -7.16 5.77 -12.15
N PRO A 13 -8.24 6.43 -12.62
CA PRO A 13 -9.61 5.92 -12.50
C PRO A 13 -9.83 4.61 -13.25
N HIS A 14 -9.09 4.39 -14.34
CA HIS A 14 -9.11 3.14 -15.12
C HIS A 14 -8.05 2.11 -14.68
N GLY A 15 -7.31 2.39 -13.60
CA GLY A 15 -6.34 1.44 -13.04
C GLY A 15 -7.02 0.27 -12.34
N THR A 16 -6.39 -0.91 -12.40
CA THR A 16 -6.88 -2.11 -11.75
C THR A 16 -6.76 -2.00 -10.23
N GLN A 17 -7.69 -2.64 -9.52
CA GLN A 17 -7.63 -2.79 -8.08
C GLN A 17 -7.82 -4.25 -7.69
N GLN A 18 -7.03 -4.71 -6.71
CA GLN A 18 -7.11 -6.06 -6.16
C GLN A 18 -7.12 -5.98 -4.64
N VAL A 19 -8.12 -6.60 -4.01
CA VAL A 19 -8.14 -6.77 -2.55
C VAL A 19 -7.15 -7.88 -2.21
N LEU A 20 -6.27 -7.61 -1.25
CA LEU A 20 -5.33 -8.60 -0.74
C LEU A 20 -5.75 -9.00 0.68
N ASP A 21 -5.60 -10.28 0.99
CA ASP A 21 -5.86 -10.79 2.34
C ASP A 21 -4.62 -10.59 3.21
N PHE A 22 -4.75 -9.72 4.22
CA PHE A 22 -3.75 -9.47 5.26
C PHE A 22 -4.32 -9.83 6.66
N GLY A 23 -5.31 -10.72 6.69
CA GLY A 23 -6.03 -11.13 7.89
C GLY A 23 -7.09 -10.10 8.34
N ASN A 24 -7.75 -10.42 9.46
CA ASN A 24 -8.97 -9.72 9.88
C ASN A 24 -8.78 -8.27 10.34
N SER A 25 -7.55 -7.86 10.66
CA SER A 25 -7.28 -6.54 11.25
C SER A 25 -6.73 -5.53 10.25
N ALA A 26 -6.31 -5.96 9.06
CA ALA A 26 -5.75 -5.09 8.03
C ALA A 26 -6.51 -5.25 6.71
N PHE A 27 -7.19 -4.19 6.29
CA PHE A 27 -7.73 -4.10 4.94
C PHE A 27 -6.62 -3.66 3.98
N ALA A 28 -6.40 -4.43 2.92
CA ALA A 28 -5.36 -4.17 1.93
C ALA A 28 -5.93 -4.10 0.51
N LEU A 29 -5.51 -3.06 -0.21
CA LEU A 29 -5.91 -2.82 -1.60
C LEU A 29 -4.68 -2.51 -2.43
N LEU A 30 -4.39 -3.36 -3.41
CA LEU A 30 -3.38 -3.11 -4.42
C LEU A 30 -4.00 -2.31 -5.56
N ARG A 31 -3.37 -1.20 -5.92
CA ARG A 31 -3.72 -0.32 -7.04
C ARG A 31 -2.63 -0.42 -8.10
N ILE A 32 -3.02 -0.62 -9.35
CA ILE A 32 -2.11 -0.83 -10.49
C ILE A 32 -2.50 0.16 -11.58
N SER A 33 -1.56 0.94 -12.10
CA SER A 33 -1.82 1.82 -13.23
C SER A 33 -2.08 0.99 -14.52
N PRO A 34 -2.85 1.50 -15.48
CA PRO A 34 -3.24 0.74 -16.68
C PRO A 34 -2.11 0.54 -17.69
N ASP A 35 -1.00 1.25 -17.54
CA ASP A 35 0.16 1.17 -18.45
C ASP A 35 0.97 -0.12 -18.20
N ASP A 36 1.58 -0.67 -19.25
CA ASP A 36 2.37 -1.90 -19.17
C ASP A 36 3.64 -1.65 -18.32
N GLY A 37 3.84 -2.43 -17.24
CA GLY A 37 4.85 -2.15 -16.20
C GLY A 37 4.48 -1.04 -15.20
N GLY A 38 3.19 -0.70 -15.14
CA GLY A 38 2.63 0.44 -14.40
C GLY A 38 2.90 0.52 -12.90
N GLU A 39 2.76 1.73 -12.35
CA GLU A 39 2.96 2.02 -10.93
C GLU A 39 2.01 1.19 -10.05
N ARG A 40 2.57 0.54 -9.03
CA ARG A 40 1.82 -0.27 -8.06
C ARG A 40 1.88 0.35 -6.68
N VAL A 41 0.71 0.56 -6.07
CA VAL A 41 0.59 1.09 -4.72
C VAL A 41 -0.28 0.17 -3.88
N LEU A 42 0.30 -0.36 -2.80
CA LEU A 42 -0.39 -1.12 -1.78
C LEU A 42 -0.93 -0.18 -0.70
N CYS A 43 -2.25 -0.03 -0.66
CA CYS A 43 -2.93 0.73 0.37
C CYS A 43 -3.27 -0.20 1.54
N LEU A 44 -2.74 0.08 2.72
CA LEU A 44 -3.02 -0.68 3.94
C LEU A 44 -3.76 0.20 4.94
N HIS A 45 -4.78 -0.38 5.56
CA HIS A 45 -5.55 0.26 6.62
C HIS A 45 -5.77 -0.75 7.76
N ASN A 46 -5.27 -0.42 8.95
CA ASN A 46 -5.65 -1.15 10.15
C ASN A 46 -7.09 -0.78 10.52
N VAL A 47 -8.03 -1.70 10.37
CA VAL A 47 -9.46 -1.46 10.65
C VAL A 47 -9.84 -1.78 12.09
N SER A 48 -8.85 -2.00 12.95
CA SER A 48 -9.03 -2.40 14.34
C SER A 48 -8.45 -1.38 15.33
N PRO A 49 -8.93 -1.38 16.59
CA PRO A 49 -8.36 -0.55 17.66
C PRO A 49 -7.05 -1.12 18.22
N ARG A 50 -6.51 -2.21 17.67
CA ARG A 50 -5.28 -2.88 18.15
C ARG A 50 -4.17 -2.75 17.10
N PRO A 51 -2.89 -2.71 17.50
CA PRO A 51 -1.80 -2.81 16.54
C PRO A 51 -1.89 -4.10 15.73
N CYS A 52 -1.55 -4.03 14.43
CA CYS A 52 -1.57 -5.17 13.52
C CYS A 52 -0.22 -5.32 12.83
N ALA A 53 0.34 -6.53 12.86
CA ALA A 53 1.57 -6.85 12.14
C ALA A 53 1.26 -7.12 10.66
N VAL A 54 2.08 -6.55 9.78
CA VAL A 54 1.99 -6.72 8.33
C VAL A 54 3.30 -7.30 7.83
N ILE A 55 3.21 -8.38 7.08
CA ILE A 55 4.34 -9.01 6.39
C ILE A 55 4.10 -8.89 4.89
N LEU A 56 5.04 -8.26 4.19
CA LEU A 56 5.04 -8.10 2.74
C LEU A 56 5.96 -9.15 2.12
N ASN A 57 5.56 -9.65 0.95
CA ASN A 57 6.41 -10.48 0.10
C ASN A 57 7.31 -9.63 -0.84
N PHE A 58 7.44 -8.33 -0.58
CA PHE A 58 8.24 -7.38 -1.35
C PHE A 58 9.38 -6.84 -0.48
N GLU A 59 10.59 -6.71 -1.04
CA GLU A 59 11.77 -6.36 -0.25
C GLU A 59 11.78 -4.90 0.23
N ILE A 60 11.31 -3.97 -0.61
CA ILE A 60 11.35 -2.54 -0.32
C ILE A 60 10.06 -1.88 -0.80
N ALA A 61 9.39 -1.17 0.11
CA ALA A 61 8.23 -0.37 -0.23
C ALA A 61 8.39 1.07 0.29
N HIS A 62 8.09 2.06 -0.55
CA HIS A 62 8.16 3.48 -0.20
C HIS A 62 6.78 3.97 0.21
N ASP A 63 6.61 4.48 1.43
CA ASP A 63 5.35 5.08 1.85
C ASP A 63 5.18 6.48 1.25
N LEU A 64 4.16 6.63 0.41
CA LEU A 64 3.81 7.88 -0.25
C LEU A 64 3.25 8.92 0.74
N ILE A 65 2.78 8.50 1.92
CA ILE A 65 2.20 9.39 2.93
C ILE A 65 3.28 9.96 3.85
N SER A 66 4.15 9.10 4.39
CA SER A 66 5.19 9.50 5.34
C SER A 66 6.56 9.75 4.72
N ASN A 67 6.74 9.37 3.44
CA ASN A 67 8.03 9.36 2.73
C ASN A 67 9.11 8.48 3.42
N LEU A 68 8.68 7.50 4.22
CA LEU A 68 9.55 6.55 4.90
C LEU A 68 9.66 5.25 4.10
N LYS A 69 10.85 4.63 4.13
CA LYS A 69 11.05 3.28 3.62
C LYS A 69 10.56 2.28 4.67
N PHE A 70 9.69 1.37 4.27
CA PHE A 70 9.28 0.26 5.11
C PHE A 70 10.11 -0.98 4.79
N LYS A 71 10.50 -1.71 5.84
CA LYS A 71 10.97 -3.09 5.72
C LYS A 71 9.78 -3.98 5.36
N ASN A 72 10.06 -5.19 4.89
CA ASN A 72 9.06 -6.20 4.59
C ASN A 72 8.17 -6.58 5.80
N HIS A 73 8.59 -6.33 7.03
CA HIS A 73 7.77 -6.52 8.23
C HIS A 73 7.68 -5.25 9.07
N PHE A 74 6.46 -4.84 9.40
CA PHE A 74 6.19 -3.67 10.22
C PHE A 74 4.83 -3.78 10.92
N THR A 75 4.59 -2.89 11.87
CA THR A 75 3.34 -2.83 12.64
C THR A 75 2.57 -1.56 12.30
N LEU A 76 1.29 -1.70 11.98
CA LEU A 76 0.35 -0.59 11.88
C LEU A 76 -0.24 -0.30 13.26
N SER A 77 -0.18 0.96 13.66
CA SER A 77 -0.90 1.48 14.83
C SER A 77 -2.42 1.37 14.61
N PRO A 78 -3.24 1.42 15.67
CA PRO A 78 -4.70 1.45 15.55
C PRO A 78 -5.15 2.50 14.54
N TYR A 79 -5.99 2.10 13.57
CA TYR A 79 -6.52 2.98 12.51
C TYR A 79 -5.47 3.65 11.61
N GLN A 80 -4.22 3.20 11.64
CA GLN A 80 -3.18 3.73 10.77
C GLN A 80 -3.45 3.35 9.31
N ILE A 81 -3.23 4.33 8.42
CA ILE A 81 -3.28 4.18 6.97
C ILE A 81 -1.88 4.44 6.42
N THR A 82 -1.41 3.58 5.52
CA THR A 82 -0.13 3.73 4.83
C THR A 82 -0.28 3.30 3.38
N TRP A 83 0.36 4.04 2.45
CA TRP A 83 0.31 3.75 1.02
C TRP A 83 1.70 3.45 0.50
N LEU A 84 1.97 2.20 0.22
CA LEU A 84 3.29 1.71 -0.12
C LEU A 84 3.43 1.55 -1.63
N LYS A 85 4.29 2.35 -2.25
CA LYS A 85 4.73 2.12 -3.63
C LYS A 85 5.64 0.89 -3.67
N LEU A 86 5.27 -0.08 -4.49
CA LEU A 86 5.98 -1.35 -4.63
C LEU A 86 6.96 -1.28 -5.80
N TYR A 87 8.14 -1.85 -5.60
CA TYR A 87 9.15 -2.05 -6.64
C TYR A 87 9.35 -3.55 -6.82
N ASP A 88 9.46 -4.03 -8.07
CA ASP A 88 9.83 -5.43 -8.30
C ASP A 88 11.28 -5.64 -7.89
N SER A 89 11.54 -6.70 -7.13
CA SER A 89 12.87 -7.26 -6.96
C SER A 89 13.24 -7.92 -8.29
N HIS A 90 14.16 -7.31 -9.03
CA HIS A 90 14.70 -7.89 -10.26
C HIS A 90 15.61 -9.09 -9.95
#